data_AF-A0A7J8X8V4-F1
#
_entry.id   AF-A0A7J8X8V4-F1
#
_cell.length_a   1.000
_cell.length_b   1.000
_cell.length_c   1.000
_cell.angle_alpha   90.00
_cell.angle_beta   90.00
_cell.angle_gamma   90.00
#
_symmetry.space_group_name_H-M   'P 1'
#
loop_
_entity.id
_entity.type
_entity.pdbx_description
1 polymer ?
#
loop_
_entity_poly.entity_id
_entity_poly.type
_entity_poly.pdbx_seq_one_letter_code
_entity_poly.pdbx_strand_id
1 'polypeptide(L)' 'GYWQELIESIISAYNKLKVAPATHPRALSIVQGRAVGVTYYLLGGIATTKVFL' A
#
# COMPACT_ATOMS: atom_id res chain seq x y z
N GLY A 1 1.88 -14.28 -0.50
CA GLY A 1 2.82 -13.21 -0.09
C GLY A 1 2.09 -12.34 0.90
N TYR A 2 2.68 -12.05 2.06
CA TYR A 2 1.99 -11.50 3.25
C TYR A 2 0.91 -10.45 2.95
N TRP A 3 1.25 -9.40 2.20
CA TRP A 3 0.31 -8.32 1.84
C TRP A 3 -0.84 -8.77 0.95
N GLN A 4 -0.60 -9.71 0.04
CA GLN A 4 -1.64 -10.28 -0.83
C GLN A 4 -2.62 -11.14 -0.03
N GLU A 5 -2.12 -11.96 0.90
CA GLU A 5 -2.96 -12.79 1.79
C GLU A 5 -3.83 -11.93 2.70
N LEU A 6 -3.28 -10.82 3.21
CA LEU A 6 -4.05 -9.85 3.98
C LEU A 6 -5.16 -9.19 3.14
N ILE A 7 -4.86 -8.78 1.91
CA ILE A 7 -5.84 -8.19 0.99
C ILE A 7 -6.97 -9.18 0.70
N GLU A 8 -6.65 -10.45 0.47
CA GLU A 8 -7.63 -11.51 0.22
C GLU A 8 -8.54 -11.76 1.44
N SER A 9 -7.98 -11.73 2.64
CA SER A 9 -8.76 -11.81 3.90
C SER A 9 -9.72 -10.62 4.05
N ILE A 10 -9.27 -9.41 3.73
CA ILE A 10 -10.10 -8.20 3.76
C ILE A 10 -11.21 -8.27 2.70
N ILE A 11 -10.90 -8.65 1.46
CA ILE A 11 -11.89 -8.83 0.40
C ILE A 11 -12.94 -9.85 0.83
N SER A 12 -12.53 -10.95 1.46
CA SER A 12 -13.43 -11.97 2.00
C SER A 12 -14.40 -11.39 3.04
N ALA A 13 -13.94 -10.50 3.92
CA ALA A 13 -14.80 -9.78 4.87
C ALA A 13 -15.76 -8.80 4.17
N TYR A 14 -15.28 -8.03 3.19
CA TYR A 14 -16.10 -7.06 2.45
C TYR A 14 -17.16 -7.72 1.57
N ASN A 15 -16.86 -8.89 0.99
CA ASN A 15 -17.82 -9.70 0.22
C ASN A 15 -19.02 -10.12 1.08
N LYS A 16 -18.81 -10.46 2.36
CA LYS A 16 -19.89 -10.79 3.30
C LYS A 16 -20.80 -9.59 3.58
N LEU A 17 -20.23 -8.38 3.58
CA LEU A 17 -20.94 -7.12 3.79
C LEU A 17 -21.55 -6.55 2.49
N LYS A 18 -21.37 -7.20 1.34
CA LYS A 18 -21.78 -6.74 0.00
C LYS A 18 -21.26 -5.35 -0.40
N VAL A 19 -20.24 -4.85 0.28
CA VAL A 19 -19.57 -3.57 -0.04
C VAL A 19 -18.28 -3.82 -0.84
N ALA A 20 -18.22 -4.96 -1.53
CA ALA A 20 -17.04 -5.34 -2.27
C ALA A 20 -16.79 -4.33 -3.41
N PRO A 21 -15.57 -3.78 -3.53
CA PRO A 21 -15.23 -2.86 -4.61
C PRO A 21 -15.30 -3.57 -5.96
N ALA A 22 -15.80 -2.87 -6.99
CA ALA A 22 -15.94 -3.42 -8.35
C ALA A 22 -14.58 -3.75 -9.02
N THR A 23 -13.50 -3.12 -8.55
CA THR A 23 -12.13 -3.38 -8.99
C THR A 23 -11.41 -4.28 -7.99
N HIS A 24 -10.75 -5.34 -8.48
CA HIS A 24 -10.05 -6.30 -7.62
C HIS A 24 -8.79 -5.68 -7.02
N PRO A 25 -8.71 -5.48 -5.69
CA PRO A 25 -7.50 -4.96 -5.07
C PRO A 25 -6.42 -6.04 -5.07
N ARG A 26 -5.20 -5.66 -5.46
CA ARG A 26 -4.04 -6.54 -5.51
C ARG A 26 -2.86 -5.86 -4.82
N ALA A 27 -2.03 -6.64 -4.14
CA ALA A 27 -0.77 -6.15 -3.60
C ALA A 27 0.10 -5.56 -4.72
N LEU A 28 0.84 -4.50 -4.37
CA LEU A 28 1.80 -3.87 -5.29
C LEU A 28 2.81 -4.90 -5.82
N SER A 29 3.25 -4.71 -7.06
CA SER A 29 4.37 -5.48 -7.59
C SER A 29 5.64 -5.21 -6.78
N ILE A 30 6.59 -6.14 -6.76
CA ILE A 30 7.86 -5.97 -6.03
C ILE A 30 8.61 -4.71 -6.50
N VAL A 31 8.56 -4.41 -7.80
CA VAL A 31 9.18 -3.20 -8.37
C VAL A 31 8.43 -1.95 -7.90
N GLN A 32 7.10 -1.96 -7.90
CA GLN A 32 6.30 -0.85 -7.39
C GLN A 32 6.52 -0.65 -5.89
N GLY A 33 6.57 -1.72 -5.09
CA GLY A 33 6.83 -1.64 -3.66
C GLY A 33 8.18 -0.99 -3.35
N ARG A 34 9.22 -1.32 -4.13
CA ARG A 34 10.54 -0.68 -4.03
C ARG A 34 10.49 0.80 -4.43
N ALA A 35 9.86 1.12 -5.55
CA ALA A 35 9.75 2.49 -6.02
C ALA A 35 9.01 3.40 -5.02
N VAL A 36 7.92 2.89 -4.46
CA VAL A 36 7.14 3.58 -3.42
C VAL A 36 7.97 3.77 -2.15
N GLY A 37 8.69 2.74 -1.71
CA GLY A 37 9.58 2.82 -0.55
C GLY A 37 10.66 3.89 -0.68
N VAL A 38 11.35 3.93 -1.82
CA VAL A 38 12.38 4.96 -2.10
C VAL A 38 11.77 6.36 -2.13
N THR A 39 10.60 6.51 -2.75
CA THR A 39 9.91 7.80 -2.84
C THR A 39 9.60 8.36 -1.45
N TYR A 40 9.00 7.56 -0.58
CA TYR A 40 8.68 8.00 0.79
C TYR A 40 9.92 8.23 1.64
N TYR A 41 10.96 7.41 1.48
CA TYR A 41 12.21 7.59 2.20
C TYR A 41 12.88 8.93 1.87
N LEU A 42 13.01 9.24 0.58
CA LEU A 42 13.62 10.49 0.13
C LEU A 42 12.76 11.70 0.48
N LEU A 43 11.45 11.61 0.24
CA LEU A 43 10.52 12.69 0.56
C LEU A 43 10.53 12.99 2.06
N GLY A 44 10.46 11.97 2.91
CA GLY A 44 10.50 12.12 4.36
C GLY A 44 11.83 12.70 4.86
N GLY A 45 12.95 12.25 4.31
CA GLY A 45 14.28 12.78 4.63
C GLY A 45 14.43 14.25 4.25
N ILE A 46 14.03 14.62 3.03
CA ILE A 46 14.08 16.00 2.55
C ILE A 46 13.11 16.89 3.34
N ALA A 47 11.87 16.42 3.57
CA ALA A 47 10.88 17.17 4.32
C ALA A 47 11.36 17.42 5.76
N THR A 48 11.86 16.39 6.46
CA THR A 48 12.38 16.54 7.83
C THR A 48 13.57 17.50 7.88
N THR A 49 14.48 17.40 6.91
CA THR A 49 15.64 18.30 6.82
C THR A 49 15.22 19.74 6.56
N LYS A 50 14.21 19.96 5.70
CA LYS A 50 13.65 21.30 5.43
C LYS A 50 12.81 21.87 6.57
N VAL A 51 12.22 21.03 7.41
CA VAL A 51 11.50 21.48 8.61
C VAL A 51 12.48 21.89 9.71
N PHE A 52 13.66 21.26 9.74
CA PHE A 52 14.69 21.55 10.73
C PHE A 52 15.57 22.76 10.37
N LEU A 53 15.78 23.03 9.08
CA LEU A 53 16.52 24.20 8.55
C LEU A 53 15.60 25.42 8.40
#